data_AF-A0A836W2B0-F1
#
_entry.id   AF-A0A836W2B0-F1
#
_cell.length_a   1.000
_cell.length_b   1.000
_cell.length_c   1.000
_cell.angle_alpha   90.00
_cell.angle_beta   90.00
_cell.angle_gamma   90.00
#
_symmetry.space_group_name_H-M   'P 1'
#
loop_
_entity.id
_entity.type
_entity.pdbx_description
1 polymer ?
#
loop_
_entity_poly.entity_id
_entity_poly.type
_entity_poly.pdbx_seq_one_letter_code
_entity_poly.pdbx_strand_id
1 'polypeptide(L)'
;MIGMKIATCLLALFVTLLGDWILVDSAQIGVRVPAGAHCDLSLDPMGDSLIINIPPAGLTSLSQQAVARAPEWLKVELADNLSKLSDSLQDTLSKIIIGCEQKYLDEICFTTAHLAPQTLANTYFDPELILFNVLVLYANDGVLDYVRIIDFPDSSTVSYYVAESTPSGIDTFEVQLPKEIYYWFIVHPKLHKELPAYIDPNTGNPSPDGYFWRDYLFNHADPGYPLLRDSVIGVRTLWNSKRNSLDNGALGRATDWIQDVMEFVTYPHHDQPVRIYHLHKGTCSVHSYLSAATGRTLLIPTTVTAAYRYNHKWNEFYDRRWIQWEPVNTWMDYYPYDHWGGGDNIPGCFNWRGDGYIWTMVERYTPVCTLTVKVEDRNGIAIDGGRTIIDSP
;
A
#
# COMPACT_ATOMS: atom_id res chain seq x y z
N MET A 1 -10.01 5.38 -7.86
CA MET A 1 -11.12 4.99 -8.77
C MET A 1 -12.37 5.72 -8.32
N ILE A 2 -13.14 6.28 -9.26
CA ILE A 2 -14.49 6.77 -8.95
C ILE A 2 -15.33 5.52 -8.69
N GLY A 3 -15.41 5.11 -7.42
CA GLY A 3 -16.52 4.29 -6.96
C GLY A 3 -17.76 5.16 -7.10
N MET A 4 -18.38 5.14 -8.29
CA MET A 4 -19.60 5.89 -8.51
C MET A 4 -20.70 5.14 -7.75
N LYS A 5 -20.90 5.50 -6.48
CA LYS A 5 -22.20 5.32 -5.85
C LYS A 5 -23.16 6.24 -6.59
N ILE A 6 -23.70 5.75 -7.70
CA ILE A 6 -24.83 6.42 -8.33
C ILE A 6 -26.03 6.11 -7.45
N ALA A 7 -26.30 6.98 -6.48
CA ALA A 7 -27.63 7.04 -5.87
C ALA A 7 -28.53 7.80 -6.84
N THR A 8 -29.00 7.13 -7.90
CA THR A 8 -30.04 7.69 -8.76
C THR A 8 -31.39 7.32 -8.17
N CYS A 9 -31.98 8.23 -7.40
CA CYS A 9 -33.44 8.27 -7.26
C CYS A 9 -33.99 8.82 -8.58
N LEU A 10 -34.58 7.96 -9.41
CA LEU A 10 -35.29 8.39 -10.61
C LEU A 10 -36.79 8.16 -10.40
N LEU A 11 -37.51 9.28 -10.25
CA LEU A 11 -38.95 9.37 -10.21
C LEU A 11 -39.53 8.99 -11.58
N ALA A 12 -40.37 7.96 -11.65
CA ALA A 12 -41.16 7.68 -12.84
C ALA A 12 -42.40 8.58 -12.87
N LEU A 13 -42.64 9.22 -14.01
CA LEU A 13 -43.65 10.26 -14.23
C LEU A 13 -44.99 9.63 -14.66
N PHE A 14 -45.98 9.57 -13.78
CA PHE A 14 -47.38 9.46 -14.17
C PHE A 14 -48.07 10.80 -13.91
N VAL A 15 -48.32 11.57 -14.97
CA VAL A 15 -49.09 12.81 -14.87
C VAL A 15 -50.57 12.45 -14.79
N THR A 16 -51.06 12.24 -13.57
CA THR A 16 -52.46 12.53 -13.25
C THR A 16 -52.50 13.92 -12.63
N LEU A 17 -53.22 14.84 -13.27
CA LEU A 17 -53.25 16.29 -13.03
C LEU A 17 -53.62 16.76 -11.59
N LEU A 18 -53.74 15.86 -10.60
CA LEU A 18 -54.03 16.17 -9.19
C LEU A 18 -53.45 15.13 -8.20
N GLY A 19 -52.45 14.32 -8.57
CA GLY A 19 -51.98 13.18 -7.75
C GLY A 19 -50.69 13.44 -6.95
N ASP A 20 -50.68 13.02 -5.68
CA ASP A 20 -49.47 12.90 -4.86
C ASP A 20 -48.46 11.93 -5.52
N TRP A 21 -47.16 12.22 -5.38
CA TRP A 21 -46.09 11.34 -5.86
C TRP A 21 -46.02 10.07 -5.01
N ILE A 22 -46.14 8.91 -5.66
CA ILE A 22 -46.03 7.60 -5.02
C ILE A 22 -44.75 6.93 -5.54
N LEU A 23 -43.88 6.48 -4.62
CA LEU A 23 -42.72 5.66 -4.97
C LEU A 23 -43.23 4.30 -5.44
N VAL A 24 -42.99 3.98 -6.71
CA VAL A 24 -43.41 2.71 -7.33
C VAL A 24 -42.38 1.61 -7.10
N ASP A 25 -41.09 1.92 -7.30
CA ASP A 25 -39.99 0.99 -7.04
C ASP A 25 -38.65 1.75 -6.85
N SER A 26 -37.65 1.11 -6.25
CA SER A 26 -36.30 1.64 -6.08
C SER A 26 -35.25 0.53 -6.12
N ALA A 27 -34.12 0.80 -6.78
CA ALA A 27 -33.00 -0.13 -6.85
C ALA A 27 -31.69 0.52 -6.42
N GLN A 28 -30.86 -0.24 -5.72
CA GLN A 28 -29.48 0.13 -5.42
C GLN A 28 -28.55 -0.87 -6.10
N ILE A 29 -27.71 -0.39 -7.01
CA ILE A 29 -26.84 -1.24 -7.83
C ILE A 29 -25.39 -0.97 -7.44
N GLY A 30 -24.71 -2.01 -6.97
CA GLY A 30 -23.26 -2.03 -6.80
C GLY A 30 -22.67 -3.07 -7.76
N VAL A 31 -22.41 -2.70 -9.00
CA VAL A 31 -21.87 -3.61 -10.02
C VAL A 31 -20.69 -3.00 -10.75
N ARG A 32 -19.72 -3.84 -11.10
CA ARG A 32 -18.67 -3.48 -12.05
C ARG A 32 -19.27 -3.40 -13.45
N VAL A 33 -19.03 -2.28 -14.14
CA VAL A 33 -19.28 -2.18 -15.58
C VAL A 33 -17.93 -2.24 -16.30
N PRO A 34 -17.59 -3.38 -16.94
CA PRO A 34 -16.34 -3.49 -17.71
C PRO A 34 -16.25 -2.43 -18.82
N ALA A 35 -15.03 -2.12 -19.26
CA ALA A 35 -14.82 -1.21 -20.38
C ALA A 35 -15.57 -1.73 -21.62
N GLY A 36 -16.42 -0.89 -22.21
CA GLY A 36 -17.26 -1.25 -23.36
C GLY A 36 -18.54 -2.02 -23.03
N ALA A 37 -18.76 -2.42 -21.77
CA ALA A 37 -20.03 -2.97 -21.30
C ALA A 37 -21.00 -1.85 -20.90
N HIS A 38 -22.26 -2.22 -20.70
CA HIS A 38 -23.33 -1.33 -20.24
C HIS A 38 -24.03 -1.96 -19.04
N CYS A 39 -24.62 -1.10 -18.21
CA CYS A 39 -25.58 -1.46 -17.18
C CYS A 39 -26.85 -0.67 -17.50
N ASP A 40 -27.93 -1.37 -17.82
CA ASP A 40 -29.18 -0.72 -18.24
C ASP A 40 -30.23 -0.87 -17.14
N LEU A 41 -31.04 0.18 -17.01
CA LEU A 41 -32.28 0.15 -16.25
C LEU A 41 -33.44 0.34 -17.22
N SER A 42 -34.44 -0.53 -17.13
CA SER A 42 -35.70 -0.41 -17.88
C SER A 42 -36.89 -0.55 -16.95
N LEU A 43 -37.94 0.24 -17.21
CA LEU A 43 -39.23 0.08 -16.52
C LEU A 43 -39.98 -1.12 -17.09
N ASP A 44 -40.53 -1.96 -16.21
CA ASP A 44 -41.60 -2.89 -16.56
C ASP A 44 -42.97 -2.20 -16.37
N PRO A 45 -43.61 -1.72 -17.46
CA PRO A 45 -44.87 -0.99 -17.36
C PRO A 45 -46.08 -1.86 -17.00
N MET A 46 -45.94 -3.19 -16.98
CA MET A 46 -47.01 -4.10 -16.53
C MET A 46 -46.81 -4.60 -15.10
N GLY A 47 -45.56 -4.62 -14.63
CA GLY A 47 -45.18 -5.08 -13.31
C GLY A 47 -44.91 -3.98 -12.27
N ASP A 48 -44.99 -2.70 -12.65
CA ASP A 48 -44.67 -1.55 -11.77
C ASP A 48 -43.31 -1.73 -11.08
N SER A 49 -42.31 -2.19 -11.82
CA SER A 49 -40.97 -2.51 -11.28
C SER A 49 -39.83 -2.08 -12.19
N LEU A 50 -38.63 -2.00 -11.62
CA LEU A 50 -37.37 -1.76 -12.32
C LEU A 50 -36.73 -3.10 -12.73
N ILE A 51 -36.46 -3.26 -14.02
CA ILE A 51 -35.61 -4.33 -14.54
C ILE A 51 -34.19 -3.77 -14.67
N ILE A 52 -33.22 -4.50 -14.10
CA ILE A 52 -31.81 -4.11 -14.10
C ILE A 52 -31.02 -5.14 -14.92
N ASN A 53 -30.44 -4.71 -16.03
CA ASN A 53 -29.54 -5.53 -16.83
C ASN A 53 -28.10 -5.23 -16.39
N ILE A 54 -27.51 -6.17 -15.66
CA ILE A 54 -26.12 -6.09 -15.24
C ILE A 54 -25.22 -6.96 -16.12
N PRO A 55 -23.99 -6.51 -16.43
CA PRO A 55 -23.04 -7.33 -17.17
C PRO A 55 -22.66 -8.58 -16.34
N PRO A 56 -22.26 -9.69 -17.00
CA PRO A 56 -21.78 -10.87 -16.29
C PRO A 56 -20.63 -10.51 -15.35
N ALA A 57 -20.66 -11.03 -14.13
CA ALA A 57 -19.65 -10.73 -13.11
C ALA A 57 -18.23 -11.17 -13.52
N GLY A 58 -18.11 -12.11 -14.47
CA GLY A 58 -16.82 -12.66 -14.91
C GLY A 58 -16.14 -13.51 -13.83
N LEU A 59 -16.90 -14.00 -12.85
CA LEU A 59 -16.41 -14.78 -11.73
C LEU A 59 -16.77 -16.27 -11.89
N THR A 60 -15.81 -17.14 -11.61
CA THR A 60 -16.08 -18.57 -11.43
C THR A 60 -16.89 -18.83 -10.15
N SER A 61 -17.46 -20.02 -10.01
CA SER A 61 -18.18 -20.41 -8.79
C SER A 61 -17.30 -20.40 -7.54
N LEU A 62 -15.99 -20.66 -7.67
CA LEU A 62 -15.05 -20.54 -6.55
C LEU A 62 -14.77 -19.08 -6.22
N SER A 63 -14.59 -18.21 -7.22
CA SER A 63 -14.46 -16.77 -7.01
C SER A 63 -15.66 -16.16 -6.30
N GLN A 64 -16.88 -16.58 -6.64
CA GLN A 64 -18.09 -16.12 -5.95
C GLN A 64 -18.08 -16.52 -4.46
N GLN A 65 -17.62 -17.73 -4.13
CA GLN A 65 -17.49 -18.19 -2.74
C GLN A 65 -16.39 -17.41 -1.98
N ALA A 66 -15.25 -17.17 -2.63
CA ALA A 66 -14.17 -16.37 -2.06
C ALA A 66 -14.61 -14.94 -1.77
N VAL A 67 -15.32 -14.28 -2.70
CA VAL A 67 -15.89 -12.94 -2.50
C VAL A 67 -16.95 -12.93 -1.40
N ALA A 68 -17.80 -13.96 -1.32
CA ALA A 68 -18.79 -14.05 -0.25
C ALA A 68 -18.15 -14.16 1.14
N ARG A 69 -17.00 -14.84 1.24
CA ARG A 69 -16.22 -14.99 2.47
C ARG A 69 -15.49 -13.70 2.87
N ALA A 70 -15.04 -12.90 1.90
CA ALA A 70 -14.21 -11.72 2.13
C ALA A 70 -14.90 -10.67 3.03
N PRO A 71 -14.13 -9.84 3.77
CA PRO A 71 -14.66 -8.68 4.48
C PRO A 71 -15.44 -7.75 3.56
N GLU A 72 -16.50 -7.14 4.09
CA GLU A 72 -17.44 -6.34 3.28
C GLU A 72 -16.73 -5.20 2.51
N TRP A 73 -15.75 -4.56 3.15
CA TRP A 73 -14.99 -3.45 2.56
C TRP A 73 -14.02 -3.87 1.45
N LEU A 74 -13.84 -5.18 1.19
CA LEU A 74 -12.98 -5.73 0.14
C LEU A 74 -13.74 -6.42 -0.99
N LYS A 75 -15.04 -6.71 -0.83
CA LYS A 75 -15.78 -7.56 -1.77
C LYS A 75 -15.79 -7.01 -3.18
N VAL A 76 -15.96 -5.69 -3.33
CA VAL A 76 -16.05 -5.03 -4.63
C VAL A 76 -14.71 -5.09 -5.35
N GLU A 77 -13.64 -4.70 -4.67
CA GLU A 77 -12.28 -4.68 -5.20
C GLU A 77 -11.78 -6.10 -5.51
N LEU A 78 -12.05 -7.07 -4.64
CA LEU A 78 -11.72 -8.47 -4.86
C LEU A 78 -12.45 -9.05 -6.07
N ALA A 79 -13.75 -8.82 -6.18
CA ALA A 79 -14.55 -9.26 -7.33
C ALA A 79 -14.05 -8.62 -8.64
N ASP A 80 -13.80 -7.30 -8.63
CA ASP A 80 -13.28 -6.59 -9.80
C ASP A 80 -11.92 -7.16 -10.22
N ASN A 81 -11.00 -7.41 -9.28
CA ASN A 81 -9.68 -7.91 -9.62
C ASN A 81 -9.70 -9.36 -10.12
N LEU A 82 -10.43 -10.26 -9.46
CA LEU A 82 -10.59 -11.66 -9.91
C LEU A 82 -11.21 -11.73 -11.30
N SER A 83 -12.22 -10.90 -11.60
CA SER A 83 -12.90 -10.89 -12.91
C SER A 83 -12.00 -10.52 -14.10
N LYS A 84 -10.78 -10.01 -13.84
CA LYS A 84 -9.79 -9.66 -14.87
C LYS A 84 -8.79 -10.80 -15.11
N LEU A 85 -8.88 -11.89 -14.35
CA LEU A 85 -7.98 -13.04 -14.44
C LEU A 85 -8.64 -14.19 -15.20
N SER A 86 -7.84 -15.13 -15.71
CA SER A 86 -8.35 -16.36 -16.30
C SER A 86 -9.05 -17.23 -15.25
N ASP A 87 -10.03 -18.03 -15.67
CA ASP A 87 -10.80 -18.92 -14.77
C ASP A 87 -9.89 -19.82 -13.91
N SER A 88 -8.81 -20.33 -14.48
CA SER A 88 -7.83 -21.17 -13.76
C SER A 88 -7.13 -20.42 -12.62
N LEU A 89 -6.71 -19.17 -12.88
CA LEU A 89 -6.03 -18.34 -11.88
C LEU A 89 -7.02 -17.83 -10.82
N GLN A 90 -8.24 -17.47 -11.25
CA GLN A 90 -9.36 -17.16 -10.36
C GLN A 90 -9.60 -18.30 -9.35
N ASP A 91 -9.74 -19.53 -9.84
CA ASP A 91 -9.97 -20.70 -9.00
C ASP A 91 -8.79 -20.98 -8.05
N THR A 92 -7.56 -20.75 -8.50
CA THR A 92 -6.36 -20.94 -7.68
C THR A 92 -6.32 -19.96 -6.51
N LEU A 93 -6.47 -18.66 -6.77
CA LEU A 93 -6.51 -17.62 -5.73
C LEU A 93 -7.71 -17.80 -4.79
N SER A 94 -8.85 -18.19 -5.35
CA SER A 94 -10.08 -18.40 -4.57
C SER A 94 -9.95 -19.57 -3.59
N LYS A 95 -9.25 -20.65 -3.95
CA LYS A 95 -8.97 -21.76 -3.03
C LYS A 95 -8.12 -21.33 -1.85
N ILE A 96 -7.14 -20.45 -2.06
CA ILE A 96 -6.33 -19.87 -0.97
C ILE A 96 -7.24 -19.09 -0.02
N ILE A 97 -8.10 -18.20 -0.55
CA ILE A 97 -9.04 -17.41 0.25
C ILE A 97 -10.05 -18.30 0.99
N ILE A 98 -10.56 -19.36 0.37
CA ILE A 98 -11.55 -20.27 0.99
C ILE A 98 -10.90 -21.20 2.02
N GLY A 99 -9.63 -21.56 1.83
CA GLY A 99 -8.89 -22.51 2.67
C GLY A 99 -8.18 -21.89 3.87
N CYS A 100 -7.93 -20.58 3.88
CA CYS A 100 -7.14 -19.94 4.93
C CYS A 100 -7.89 -19.86 6.28
N GLU A 101 -7.14 -19.69 7.37
CA GLU A 101 -7.72 -19.38 8.69
C GLU A 101 -8.35 -17.98 8.72
N GLN A 102 -9.29 -17.76 9.64
CA GLN A 102 -10.05 -16.50 9.71
C GLN A 102 -9.16 -15.29 9.99
N LYS A 103 -8.15 -15.42 10.84
CA LYS A 103 -7.18 -14.37 11.18
C LYS A 103 -6.25 -13.94 10.03
N TYR A 104 -6.26 -14.65 8.90
CA TYR A 104 -5.43 -14.31 7.73
C TYR A 104 -6.27 -13.80 6.56
N LEU A 105 -7.59 -13.85 6.71
CA LEU A 105 -8.52 -13.75 5.60
C LEU A 105 -8.47 -12.37 4.95
N ASP A 106 -8.47 -11.33 5.76
CA ASP A 106 -8.51 -9.95 5.33
C ASP A 106 -7.20 -9.51 4.65
N GLU A 107 -6.02 -9.92 5.12
CA GLU A 107 -4.76 -9.62 4.43
C GLU A 107 -4.61 -10.36 3.10
N ILE A 108 -5.05 -11.63 3.04
CA ILE A 108 -5.07 -12.43 1.80
C ILE A 108 -6.05 -11.81 0.80
N CYS A 109 -7.27 -11.46 1.24
CA CYS A 109 -8.26 -10.79 0.40
C CYS A 109 -7.75 -9.42 -0.07
N PHE A 110 -7.16 -8.63 0.82
CA PHE A 110 -6.61 -7.31 0.49
C PHE A 110 -5.52 -7.43 -0.58
N THR A 111 -4.55 -8.33 -0.37
CA THR A 111 -3.45 -8.54 -1.32
C THR A 111 -3.97 -9.00 -2.68
N THR A 112 -4.93 -9.92 -2.69
CA THR A 112 -5.56 -10.40 -3.93
C THR A 112 -6.37 -9.31 -4.64
N ALA A 113 -7.03 -8.42 -3.89
CA ALA A 113 -7.81 -7.31 -4.44
C ALA A 113 -6.93 -6.18 -5.00
N HIS A 114 -5.74 -5.96 -4.43
CA HIS A 114 -4.95 -4.76 -4.68
C HIS A 114 -3.62 -4.97 -5.41
N LEU A 115 -3.17 -6.21 -5.59
CA LEU A 115 -2.13 -6.48 -6.59
C LEU A 115 -2.69 -6.27 -8.00
N ALA A 116 -1.91 -5.63 -8.86
CA ALA A 116 -2.31 -5.43 -10.25
C ALA A 116 -2.61 -6.79 -10.93
N PRO A 117 -3.67 -6.92 -11.75
CA PRO A 117 -3.97 -8.15 -12.46
C PRO A 117 -2.79 -8.70 -13.26
N GLN A 118 -1.97 -7.80 -13.83
CA GLN A 118 -0.77 -8.15 -14.59
C GLN A 118 0.34 -8.74 -13.71
N THR A 119 0.37 -8.40 -12.42
CA THR A 119 1.27 -9.02 -11.44
C THR A 119 0.77 -10.42 -11.09
N LEU A 120 -0.52 -10.57 -10.77
CA LEU A 120 -1.14 -11.86 -10.46
C LEU A 120 -1.05 -12.85 -11.64
N ALA A 121 -1.22 -12.36 -12.86
CA ALA A 121 -1.13 -13.15 -14.09
C ALA A 121 0.30 -13.32 -14.64
N ASN A 122 1.31 -12.79 -13.95
CA ASN A 122 2.69 -12.95 -14.37
C ASN A 122 3.12 -14.42 -14.22
N THR A 123 3.78 -14.99 -15.24
CA THR A 123 4.26 -16.38 -15.22
C THR A 123 5.20 -16.71 -14.07
N TYR A 124 5.89 -15.71 -13.52
CA TYR A 124 6.81 -15.85 -12.39
C TYR A 124 6.17 -15.56 -11.02
N PHE A 125 4.88 -15.19 -10.99
CA PHE A 125 4.14 -15.00 -9.74
C PHE A 125 3.56 -16.34 -9.29
N ASP A 126 3.89 -16.73 -8.06
CA ASP A 126 3.28 -17.88 -7.39
C ASP A 126 2.11 -17.40 -6.51
N PRO A 127 0.85 -17.81 -6.79
CA PRO A 127 -0.29 -17.46 -5.95
C PRO A 127 -0.13 -17.80 -4.46
N GLU A 128 0.59 -18.88 -4.13
CA GLU A 128 0.82 -19.29 -2.73
C GLU A 128 1.68 -18.27 -1.96
N LEU A 129 2.40 -17.39 -2.67
CA LEU A 129 3.14 -16.28 -2.06
C LEU A 129 2.22 -15.36 -1.25
N ILE A 130 0.94 -15.22 -1.63
CA ILE A 130 -0.01 -14.39 -0.89
C ILE A 130 -0.22 -14.94 0.51
N LEU A 131 -0.46 -16.25 0.63
CA LEU A 131 -0.59 -16.92 1.92
C LEU A 131 0.73 -16.87 2.69
N PHE A 132 1.84 -17.18 2.02
CA PHE A 132 3.17 -17.18 2.65
C PHE A 132 3.54 -15.81 3.24
N ASN A 133 3.30 -14.72 2.50
CA ASN A 133 3.52 -13.35 2.99
C ASN A 133 2.76 -13.08 4.30
N VAL A 134 1.51 -13.53 4.41
CA VAL A 134 0.70 -13.34 5.62
C VAL A 134 1.18 -14.23 6.75
N LEU A 135 1.52 -15.51 6.49
CA LEU A 135 2.10 -16.38 7.52
C LEU A 135 3.38 -15.79 8.12
N VAL A 136 4.25 -15.21 7.28
CA VAL A 136 5.48 -14.56 7.74
C VAL A 136 5.19 -13.29 8.55
N LEU A 137 4.16 -12.50 8.21
CA LEU A 137 3.75 -11.34 9.02
C LEU A 137 3.46 -11.74 10.47
N TYR A 138 2.63 -12.77 10.66
CA TYR A 138 2.26 -13.24 12.01
C TYR A 138 3.40 -14.00 12.70
N ALA A 139 4.29 -14.64 11.95
CA ALA A 139 5.49 -15.24 12.52
C ALA A 139 6.45 -14.15 13.07
N ASN A 140 6.62 -13.05 12.34
CA ASN A 140 7.45 -11.93 12.78
C ASN A 140 6.81 -11.21 13.96
N ASP A 141 5.48 -10.99 13.93
CA ASP A 141 4.70 -10.46 15.05
C ASP A 141 4.99 -11.19 16.36
N GLY A 142 5.00 -12.53 16.34
CA GLY A 142 5.29 -13.35 17.52
C GLY A 142 6.71 -13.24 18.08
N VAL A 143 7.61 -12.50 17.42
CA VAL A 143 9.00 -12.26 17.86
C VAL A 143 9.23 -10.81 18.29
N LEU A 144 8.49 -9.85 17.74
CA LEU A 144 8.73 -8.42 17.94
C LEU A 144 8.05 -7.91 19.21
N ASP A 145 8.84 -7.37 20.14
CA ASP A 145 8.34 -6.95 21.47
C ASP A 145 7.66 -5.55 21.49
N TYR A 146 7.89 -4.73 20.48
CA TYR A 146 7.42 -3.33 20.43
C TYR A 146 6.12 -3.13 19.64
N VAL A 147 5.68 -4.15 18.90
CA VAL A 147 4.54 -4.08 17.98
C VAL A 147 3.73 -5.36 18.10
N ARG A 148 2.42 -5.27 17.91
CA ARG A 148 1.53 -6.43 17.81
C ARG A 148 0.49 -6.25 16.72
N ILE A 149 0.21 -7.30 15.96
CA ILE A 149 -0.98 -7.36 15.08
C ILE A 149 -2.23 -7.48 15.97
N ILE A 150 -3.26 -6.71 15.65
CA ILE A 150 -4.56 -6.72 16.32
C ILE A 150 -5.61 -7.06 15.29
N ASP A 151 -6.30 -8.18 15.53
CA ASP A 151 -7.38 -8.67 14.69
C ASP A 151 -8.74 -8.18 15.19
N PHE A 152 -9.51 -7.61 14.27
CA PHE A 152 -10.93 -7.34 14.41
C PHE A 152 -11.74 -8.34 13.57
N PRO A 153 -13.07 -8.42 13.74
CA PRO A 153 -13.88 -9.37 12.98
C PRO A 153 -13.76 -9.25 11.45
N ASP A 154 -13.48 -8.06 10.92
CA ASP A 154 -13.48 -7.76 9.48
C ASP A 154 -12.20 -7.07 8.97
N SER A 155 -11.21 -6.84 9.84
CA SER A 155 -9.97 -6.16 9.48
C SER A 155 -8.90 -6.35 10.56
N SER A 156 -7.67 -6.04 10.21
CA SER A 156 -6.54 -6.04 11.14
C SER A 156 -5.75 -4.73 11.05
N THR A 157 -4.98 -4.46 12.10
CA THR A 157 -3.99 -3.39 12.13
C THR A 157 -2.84 -3.77 13.05
N VAL A 158 -1.86 -2.90 13.26
CA VAL A 158 -0.87 -3.05 14.32
C VAL A 158 -1.05 -2.00 15.40
N SER A 159 -0.69 -2.37 16.63
CA SER A 159 -0.42 -1.44 17.72
C SER A 159 1.05 -1.51 18.11
N TYR A 160 1.68 -0.38 18.39
CA TYR A 160 3.09 -0.31 18.75
C TYR A 160 3.34 0.71 19.85
N TYR A 161 4.50 0.59 20.50
CA TYR A 161 4.92 1.52 21.54
C TYR A 161 5.86 2.60 20.98
N VAL A 162 5.68 3.85 21.41
CA VAL A 162 6.61 4.97 21.14
C VAL A 162 7.06 5.58 22.45
N ALA A 163 8.27 6.13 22.50
CA ALA A 163 8.74 6.90 23.65
C ALA A 163 8.83 8.39 23.31
N GLU A 164 8.25 9.23 24.16
CA GLU A 164 8.18 10.68 23.96
C GLU A 164 8.61 11.45 25.21
N SER A 165 9.10 12.67 24.99
CA SER A 165 9.40 13.59 26.08
C SER A 165 8.11 14.22 26.62
N THR A 166 7.91 14.10 27.92
CA THR A 166 6.80 14.68 28.68
C THR A 166 7.33 15.67 29.72
N PRO A 167 6.48 16.53 30.32
CA PRO A 167 6.90 17.39 31.43
C PRO A 167 7.51 16.65 32.63
N SER A 168 7.18 15.36 32.80
CA SER A 168 7.68 14.49 33.89
C SER A 168 8.89 13.63 33.52
N GLY A 169 9.41 13.72 32.29
CA GLY A 169 10.48 12.87 31.79
C GLY A 169 10.08 12.11 30.51
N ILE A 170 10.74 10.99 30.21
CA ILE A 170 10.38 10.15 29.06
C ILE A 170 9.27 9.19 29.48
N ASP A 171 8.20 9.12 28.69
CA ASP A 171 7.11 8.15 28.88
C ASP A 171 6.88 7.33 27.61
N THR A 172 6.27 6.15 27.75
CA THR A 172 5.98 5.23 26.64
C THR A 172 4.48 5.16 26.40
N PHE A 173 4.07 5.37 25.15
CA PHE A 173 2.67 5.39 24.74
C PHE A 173 2.40 4.27 23.76
N GLU A 174 1.24 3.65 23.89
CA GLU A 174 0.73 2.73 22.89
C GLU A 174 -0.02 3.50 21.80
N VAL A 175 0.31 3.24 20.53
CA VAL A 175 -0.28 3.87 19.35
C VAL A 175 -0.83 2.78 18.44
N GLN A 176 -2.10 2.90 18.08
CA GLN A 176 -2.72 2.06 17.06
C GLN A 176 -2.53 2.68 15.68
N LEU A 177 -2.07 1.88 14.72
CA LEU A 177 -1.89 2.31 13.35
C LEU A 177 -3.25 2.43 12.62
N PRO A 178 -3.45 3.44 11.76
CA PRO A 178 -4.60 3.44 10.87
C PRO A 178 -4.59 2.22 9.96
N LYS A 179 -5.77 1.59 9.81
CA LYS A 179 -5.98 0.37 9.02
C LYS A 179 -5.38 0.47 7.62
N GLU A 180 -5.63 1.57 6.92
CA GLU A 180 -5.14 1.79 5.56
C GLU A 180 -3.61 1.81 5.50
N ILE A 181 -2.94 2.34 6.54
CA ILE A 181 -1.48 2.35 6.60
C ILE A 181 -0.94 0.94 6.83
N TYR A 182 -1.59 0.14 7.67
CA TYR A 182 -1.25 -1.27 7.88
C TYR A 182 -1.27 -2.05 6.57
N TYR A 183 -2.40 -2.05 5.85
CA TYR A 183 -2.52 -2.87 4.66
C TYR A 183 -1.57 -2.42 3.53
N TRP A 184 -1.45 -1.12 3.29
CA TRP A 184 -0.63 -0.64 2.17
C TRP A 184 0.87 -0.68 2.42
N PHE A 185 1.29 -0.49 3.68
CA PHE A 185 2.70 -0.26 4.00
C PHE A 185 3.29 -1.28 4.98
N ILE A 186 2.53 -2.30 5.38
CA ILE A 186 3.04 -3.49 6.06
C ILE A 186 2.64 -4.75 5.29
N VAL A 187 1.35 -4.94 5.02
CA VAL A 187 0.82 -6.18 4.40
C VAL A 187 1.23 -6.32 2.93
N HIS A 188 1.06 -5.26 2.14
CA HIS A 188 1.25 -5.32 0.69
C HIS A 188 2.66 -5.83 0.31
N PRO A 189 2.77 -6.91 -0.50
CA PRO A 189 4.05 -7.61 -0.72
C PRO A 189 4.98 -6.89 -1.71
N LYS A 190 4.47 -5.86 -2.39
CA LYS A 190 5.24 -4.98 -3.29
C LYS A 190 5.55 -3.65 -2.62
N LEU A 191 6.82 -3.29 -2.67
CA LEU A 191 7.47 -2.11 -2.11
C LEU A 191 7.53 -0.98 -3.14
N HIS A 192 8.04 -1.26 -4.34
CA HIS A 192 8.23 -0.23 -5.38
C HIS A 192 8.22 -0.82 -6.80
N LYS A 193 9.39 -1.20 -7.36
CA LYS A 193 9.55 -1.61 -8.76
C LYS A 193 9.40 -3.10 -8.99
N GLU A 194 9.78 -3.88 -8.00
CA GLU A 194 10.01 -5.30 -8.08
C GLU A 194 8.73 -6.10 -8.35
N LEU A 195 8.90 -7.29 -8.91
CA LEU A 195 7.85 -8.30 -8.92
C LEU A 195 7.87 -8.99 -7.55
N PRO A 196 6.76 -9.04 -6.78
CA PRO A 196 6.69 -9.88 -5.59
C PRO A 196 6.73 -11.35 -6.04
N ALA A 197 7.87 -12.00 -5.85
CA ALA A 197 8.10 -13.39 -6.24
C ALA A 197 9.13 -14.04 -5.31
N TYR A 198 9.30 -15.35 -5.43
CA TYR A 198 10.47 -16.05 -4.89
C TYR A 198 11.67 -15.73 -5.77
N ILE A 199 12.75 -15.23 -5.17
CA ILE A 199 13.93 -14.70 -5.88
C ILE A 199 15.16 -15.54 -5.55
N ASP A 200 15.92 -15.93 -6.57
CA ASP A 200 17.26 -16.49 -6.37
C ASP A 200 18.24 -15.37 -5.95
N PRO A 201 18.86 -15.45 -4.76
CA PRO A 201 19.78 -14.41 -4.26
C PRO A 201 21.01 -14.23 -5.15
N ASN A 202 21.42 -15.24 -5.91
CA ASN A 202 22.62 -15.17 -6.76
C ASN A 202 22.40 -14.40 -8.06
N THR A 203 21.16 -14.38 -8.57
CA THR A 203 20.83 -13.77 -9.86
C THR A 203 19.91 -12.56 -9.72
N GLY A 204 19.07 -12.54 -8.68
CA GLY A 204 17.99 -11.57 -8.53
C GLY A 204 16.78 -11.85 -9.43
N ASN A 205 16.77 -12.98 -10.13
CA ASN A 205 15.64 -13.39 -10.96
C ASN A 205 14.65 -14.25 -10.16
N PRO A 206 13.38 -14.29 -10.58
CA PRO A 206 12.42 -15.22 -10.02
C PRO A 206 12.88 -16.68 -10.16
N SER A 207 12.72 -17.47 -9.11
CA SER A 207 13.07 -18.88 -9.05
C SER A 207 12.10 -19.63 -8.12
N PRO A 208 11.60 -20.82 -8.50
CA PRO A 208 10.77 -21.65 -7.62
C PRO A 208 11.45 -22.04 -6.31
N ASP A 209 12.78 -22.20 -6.32
CA ASP A 209 13.59 -22.51 -5.14
C ASP A 209 14.17 -21.24 -4.49
N GLY A 210 13.65 -20.07 -4.87
CA GLY A 210 14.07 -18.77 -4.37
C GLY A 210 13.45 -18.40 -3.03
N TYR A 211 13.70 -17.18 -2.58
CA TYR A 211 13.23 -16.66 -1.31
C TYR A 211 12.32 -15.45 -1.51
N PHE A 212 11.35 -15.28 -0.62
CA PHE A 212 10.59 -14.04 -0.51
C PHE A 212 11.29 -13.10 0.47
N TRP A 213 11.35 -11.81 0.13
CA TRP A 213 12.15 -10.83 0.88
C TRP A 213 11.80 -10.75 2.36
N ARG A 214 10.53 -10.88 2.73
CA ARG A 214 10.10 -10.69 4.12
C ARG A 214 10.69 -11.76 5.04
N ASP A 215 10.65 -13.00 4.60
CA ASP A 215 11.23 -14.11 5.35
C ASP A 215 12.75 -14.10 5.27
N TYR A 216 13.29 -13.91 4.07
CA TYR A 216 14.74 -13.91 3.83
C TYR A 216 15.46 -12.88 4.69
N LEU A 217 14.98 -11.62 4.71
CA LEU A 217 15.63 -10.57 5.49
C LEU A 217 15.54 -10.81 6.99
N PHE A 218 14.49 -11.47 7.48
CA PHE A 218 14.31 -11.71 8.92
C PHE A 218 15.10 -12.91 9.43
N ASN A 219 15.12 -14.00 8.65
CA ASN A 219 15.56 -15.32 9.11
C ASN A 219 16.86 -15.81 8.46
N HIS A 220 17.43 -15.09 7.50
CA HIS A 220 18.71 -15.43 6.86
C HIS A 220 19.77 -14.37 7.14
N ALA A 221 20.99 -14.85 7.37
CA ALA A 221 22.18 -14.01 7.45
C ALA A 221 23.29 -14.61 6.57
N ASP A 222 23.83 -13.80 5.66
CA ASP A 222 24.99 -14.22 4.87
C ASP A 222 26.25 -14.30 5.77
N PRO A 223 27.23 -15.17 5.44
CA PRO A 223 28.40 -15.37 6.29
C PRO A 223 29.14 -14.06 6.60
N GLY A 224 29.26 -13.72 7.89
CA GLY A 224 29.93 -12.52 8.36
C GLY A 224 29.02 -11.31 8.57
N TYR A 225 27.72 -11.42 8.29
CA TYR A 225 26.74 -10.36 8.48
C TYR A 225 25.77 -10.67 9.64
N PRO A 226 25.26 -9.65 10.36
CA PRO A 226 24.31 -9.84 11.44
C PRO A 226 22.93 -10.30 10.93
N LEU A 227 22.23 -11.09 11.73
CA LEU A 227 20.85 -11.47 11.51
C LEU A 227 19.91 -10.36 11.95
N LEU A 228 18.97 -9.93 11.09
CA LEU A 228 18.05 -8.84 11.39
C LEU A 228 17.22 -9.11 12.65
N ARG A 229 16.69 -10.34 12.78
CA ARG A 229 15.90 -10.77 13.93
C ARG A 229 16.65 -10.54 15.24
N ASP A 230 17.92 -10.91 15.32
CA ASP A 230 18.71 -10.78 16.54
C ASP A 230 18.96 -9.31 16.93
N SER A 231 19.03 -8.41 15.94
CA SER A 231 19.21 -6.97 16.16
C SER A 231 18.00 -6.29 16.81
N VAL A 232 16.80 -6.91 16.78
CA VAL A 232 15.54 -6.29 17.24
C VAL A 232 14.88 -7.00 18.43
N ILE A 233 15.37 -8.17 18.84
CA ILE A 233 14.84 -8.89 20.02
C ILE A 233 14.97 -8.00 21.27
N GLY A 234 13.92 -7.97 22.10
CA GLY A 234 13.92 -7.22 23.35
C GLY A 234 13.69 -5.72 23.19
N VAL A 235 13.59 -5.20 21.97
CA VAL A 235 13.30 -3.78 21.72
C VAL A 235 11.85 -3.50 22.07
N ARG A 236 11.62 -2.49 22.91
CA ARG A 236 10.29 -2.18 23.47
C ARG A 236 9.54 -1.06 22.78
N THR A 237 10.19 -0.28 21.92
CA THR A 237 9.58 0.86 21.23
C THR A 237 9.91 0.82 19.73
N LEU A 238 8.98 1.29 18.91
CA LEU A 238 9.17 1.51 17.48
C LEU A 238 10.10 2.71 17.24
N TRP A 239 9.82 3.84 17.90
CA TRP A 239 10.54 5.11 17.76
C TRP A 239 10.57 5.87 19.09
N ASN A 240 11.70 6.53 19.39
CA ASN A 240 11.92 7.31 20.62
C ASN A 240 11.91 8.83 20.40
N SER A 241 11.37 9.28 19.25
CA SER A 241 11.30 10.70 18.88
C SER A 241 12.64 11.45 18.91
N LYS A 242 13.77 10.74 18.72
CA LYS A 242 15.09 11.36 18.62
C LYS A 242 15.43 11.64 17.17
N ARG A 243 15.80 12.87 16.85
CA ARG A 243 16.26 13.22 15.51
C ARG A 243 17.66 12.65 15.28
N ASN A 244 17.88 12.08 14.09
CA ASN A 244 19.18 11.57 13.63
C ASN A 244 19.94 10.69 14.64
N SER A 245 19.27 9.70 15.23
CA SER A 245 19.87 8.86 16.29
C SER A 245 19.61 7.38 16.06
N LEU A 246 20.60 6.54 16.37
CA LEU A 246 20.41 5.09 16.47
C LEU A 246 19.69 4.67 17.76
N ASP A 247 19.60 5.57 18.75
CA ASP A 247 18.85 5.32 19.99
C ASP A 247 17.35 5.60 19.81
N ASN A 248 16.76 4.96 18.81
CA ASN A 248 15.40 5.18 18.31
C ASN A 248 14.55 3.91 18.28
N GLY A 249 14.76 3.02 19.26
CA GLY A 249 14.01 1.77 19.32
C GLY A 249 14.24 0.91 18.07
N ALA A 250 13.17 0.31 17.54
CA ALA A 250 13.25 -0.60 16.41
C ALA A 250 13.74 0.08 15.15
N LEU A 251 13.35 1.34 14.91
CA LEU A 251 13.83 2.14 13.78
C LEU A 251 15.36 2.36 13.85
N GLY A 252 15.87 2.60 15.06
CA GLY A 252 17.30 2.71 15.32
C GLY A 252 18.05 1.42 15.02
N ARG A 253 17.55 0.28 15.53
CA ARG A 253 18.13 -1.05 15.27
C ARG A 253 18.07 -1.47 13.80
N ALA A 254 16.97 -1.16 13.12
CA ALA A 254 16.85 -1.38 11.68
C ALA A 254 17.91 -0.57 10.92
N THR A 255 18.14 0.68 11.33
CA THR A 255 19.14 1.56 10.70
C THR A 255 20.56 1.03 10.92
N ASP A 256 20.88 0.64 12.15
CA ASP A 256 22.17 0.03 12.52
C ASP A 256 22.43 -1.23 11.68
N TRP A 257 21.45 -2.15 11.60
CA TRP A 257 21.56 -3.35 10.77
C TRP A 257 21.75 -3.03 9.29
N ILE A 258 21.03 -2.05 8.74
CA ILE A 258 21.20 -1.66 7.33
C ILE A 258 22.61 -1.11 7.07
N GLN A 259 23.18 -0.35 8.00
CA GLN A 259 24.55 0.15 7.89
C GLN A 259 25.59 -0.98 7.97
N ASP A 260 25.36 -1.99 8.81
CA ASP A 260 26.25 -3.15 8.94
C ASP A 260 26.24 -4.04 7.70
N VAL A 261 25.10 -4.17 7.03
CA VAL A 261 24.93 -5.13 5.91
C VAL A 261 25.09 -4.52 4.53
N MET A 262 25.20 -3.19 4.41
CA MET A 262 25.30 -2.51 3.12
C MET A 262 26.47 -1.54 3.04
N GLU A 263 27.26 -1.69 1.99
CA GLU A 263 28.27 -0.74 1.55
C GLU A 263 27.70 0.21 0.49
N PHE A 264 27.89 1.51 0.66
CA PHE A 264 27.44 2.51 -0.31
C PHE A 264 28.39 2.60 -1.51
N VAL A 265 28.01 2.00 -2.64
CA VAL A 265 28.81 1.95 -3.88
C VAL A 265 27.95 2.05 -5.13
N THR A 266 28.54 2.50 -6.24
CA THR A 266 27.83 2.73 -7.51
C THR A 266 27.49 1.44 -8.29
N TYR A 267 28.03 0.28 -7.97
CA TYR A 267 27.69 -0.98 -8.65
C TYR A 267 28.08 -2.16 -7.75
N PRO A 268 27.39 -3.31 -7.81
CA PRO A 268 26.18 -3.63 -8.59
C PRO A 268 24.90 -2.96 -8.10
N HIS A 269 23.87 -2.93 -8.96
CA HIS A 269 22.52 -2.47 -8.62
C HIS A 269 21.49 -3.57 -8.89
N HIS A 270 20.48 -3.63 -8.03
CA HIS A 270 19.28 -4.43 -8.27
C HIS A 270 18.07 -3.76 -7.62
N ASP A 271 16.87 -4.10 -8.09
CA ASP A 271 15.60 -3.62 -7.51
C ASP A 271 14.96 -4.66 -6.56
N GLN A 272 15.54 -5.87 -6.43
CA GLN A 272 14.97 -6.99 -5.64
C GLN A 272 15.62 -7.07 -4.26
N PRO A 273 14.89 -6.92 -3.14
CA PRO A 273 15.50 -6.87 -1.82
C PRO A 273 16.35 -8.09 -1.44
N VAL A 274 15.95 -9.30 -1.85
CA VAL A 274 16.73 -10.53 -1.63
C VAL A 274 18.11 -10.43 -2.27
N ARG A 275 18.16 -10.00 -3.53
CA ARG A 275 19.42 -9.80 -4.26
C ARG A 275 20.23 -8.65 -3.70
N ILE A 276 19.57 -7.56 -3.32
CA ILE A 276 20.22 -6.39 -2.74
C ILE A 276 20.95 -6.78 -1.46
N TYR A 277 20.28 -7.50 -0.55
CA TYR A 277 20.89 -7.99 0.67
C TYR A 277 22.10 -8.88 0.35
N HIS A 278 21.95 -9.86 -0.53
CA HIS A 278 23.04 -10.77 -0.89
C HIS A 278 24.25 -10.11 -1.57
N LEU A 279 24.05 -8.94 -2.20
CA LEU A 279 25.13 -8.15 -2.79
C LEU A 279 25.87 -7.29 -1.76
N HIS A 280 25.21 -6.95 -0.65
CA HIS A 280 25.72 -6.05 0.40
C HIS A 280 26.19 -4.69 -0.11
N LYS A 281 25.69 -4.23 -1.27
CA LYS A 281 26.23 -3.11 -2.03
C LYS A 281 25.14 -2.34 -2.77
N GLY A 282 25.24 -1.01 -2.80
CA GLY A 282 24.47 -0.21 -3.75
C GLY A 282 24.42 1.28 -3.44
N THR A 283 23.63 2.02 -4.21
CA THR A 283 23.43 3.47 -4.05
C THR A 283 22.20 3.80 -3.20
N CYS A 284 21.85 5.08 -3.08
CA CYS A 284 20.65 5.56 -2.39
C CYS A 284 19.36 4.83 -2.82
N SER A 285 19.21 4.52 -4.11
CA SER A 285 18.06 3.76 -4.59
C SER A 285 18.03 2.33 -4.03
N VAL A 286 19.17 1.67 -4.04
CA VAL A 286 19.32 0.28 -3.60
C VAL A 286 19.14 0.18 -2.08
N HIS A 287 19.78 1.07 -1.33
CA HIS A 287 19.56 1.24 0.11
C HIS A 287 18.09 1.51 0.40
N SER A 288 17.42 2.38 -0.37
CA SER A 288 16.03 2.72 -0.12
C SER A 288 15.07 1.53 -0.30
N TYR A 289 15.30 0.68 -1.30
CA TYR A 289 14.49 -0.53 -1.48
C TYR A 289 14.71 -1.55 -0.37
N LEU A 290 15.97 -1.77 0.04
CA LEU A 290 16.27 -2.64 1.18
C LEU A 290 15.65 -2.08 2.47
N SER A 291 15.76 -0.78 2.70
CA SER A 291 15.20 -0.11 3.89
C SER A 291 13.69 -0.24 3.96
N ALA A 292 12.99 -0.12 2.82
CA ALA A 292 11.56 -0.38 2.74
C ALA A 292 11.24 -1.84 3.09
N ALA A 293 11.99 -2.79 2.52
CA ALA A 293 11.82 -4.22 2.82
C ALA A 293 12.07 -4.54 4.30
N THR A 294 13.16 -4.03 4.87
CA THR A 294 13.53 -4.19 6.29
C THR A 294 12.46 -3.60 7.19
N GLY A 295 12.03 -2.36 6.95
CA GLY A 295 10.97 -1.72 7.73
C GLY A 295 9.69 -2.54 7.73
N ARG A 296 9.21 -2.97 6.55
CA ARG A 296 8.00 -3.80 6.46
C ARG A 296 8.16 -5.19 7.05
N THR A 297 9.35 -5.78 6.96
CA THR A 297 9.69 -7.06 7.63
C THR A 297 9.54 -6.95 9.14
N LEU A 298 9.92 -5.80 9.68
CA LEU A 298 9.81 -5.44 11.09
C LEU A 298 8.43 -4.83 11.46
N LEU A 299 7.41 -4.94 10.60
CA LEU A 299 6.09 -4.34 10.83
C LEU A 299 6.13 -2.81 11.08
N ILE A 300 7.16 -2.12 10.57
CA ILE A 300 7.27 -0.65 10.54
C ILE A 300 6.69 -0.18 9.21
N PRO A 301 5.61 0.61 9.19
CA PRO A 301 4.98 1.03 7.95
C PRO A 301 5.92 1.95 7.19
N THR A 302 6.44 1.46 6.06
CA THR A 302 7.54 2.10 5.34
C THR A 302 7.22 2.26 3.86
N THR A 303 7.61 3.39 3.29
CA THR A 303 7.49 3.70 1.87
C THR A 303 8.81 4.22 1.29
N VAL A 304 8.93 4.16 -0.03
CA VAL A 304 10.02 4.76 -0.80
C VAL A 304 9.56 6.13 -1.30
N THR A 305 10.35 7.15 -0.98
CA THR A 305 10.17 8.50 -1.51
C THR A 305 11.20 8.73 -2.60
N ALA A 306 10.75 9.25 -3.74
CA ALA A 306 11.60 9.49 -4.90
C ALA A 306 11.55 10.96 -5.33
N ALA A 307 12.72 11.51 -5.63
CA ALA A 307 12.87 12.80 -6.30
C ALA A 307 13.66 12.57 -7.60
N TYR A 308 12.98 12.19 -8.69
CA TYR A 308 13.66 11.79 -9.94
C TYR A 308 14.51 12.90 -10.55
N ARG A 309 14.14 14.18 -10.39
CA ARG A 309 14.95 15.31 -10.87
C ARG A 309 16.36 15.33 -10.26
N TYR A 310 16.48 14.91 -9.01
CA TYR A 310 17.73 14.87 -8.26
C TYR A 310 18.39 13.49 -8.29
N ASN A 311 17.80 12.53 -9.02
CA ASN A 311 18.21 11.14 -9.04
C ASN A 311 18.39 10.57 -7.61
N HIS A 312 17.46 10.92 -6.72
CA HIS A 312 17.57 10.57 -5.31
C HIS A 312 16.33 9.83 -4.78
N LYS A 313 16.57 8.92 -3.84
CA LYS A 313 15.55 8.16 -3.13
C LYS A 313 15.93 7.99 -1.67
N TRP A 314 14.92 8.07 -0.82
CA TRP A 314 15.01 7.81 0.62
C TRP A 314 13.71 7.14 1.08
N ASN A 315 13.54 6.95 2.38
CA ASN A 315 12.36 6.30 2.94
C ASN A 315 11.57 7.26 3.83
N GLU A 316 10.32 6.92 4.01
CA GLU A 316 9.53 7.46 5.11
C GLU A 316 8.94 6.30 5.89
N PHE A 317 8.90 6.44 7.21
CA PHE A 317 8.10 5.57 8.08
C PHE A 317 6.89 6.34 8.63
N TYR A 318 5.85 5.63 9.03
CA TYR A 318 4.65 6.24 9.58
C TYR A 318 4.58 6.09 11.11
N ASP A 319 4.54 7.22 11.82
CA ASP A 319 4.06 7.34 13.20
C ASP A 319 3.16 8.58 13.29
N ARG A 320 1.83 8.37 13.24
CA ARG A 320 0.76 9.40 13.18
C ARG A 320 0.87 10.42 12.04
N ARG A 321 2.02 10.48 11.37
CA ARG A 321 2.40 11.20 10.16
C ARG A 321 3.52 10.43 9.49
N TRP A 322 3.75 10.70 8.21
CA TRP A 322 4.96 10.24 7.52
C TRP A 322 6.18 11.05 7.99
N ILE A 323 7.26 10.34 8.29
CA ILE A 323 8.50 10.87 8.87
C ILE A 323 9.66 10.42 8.00
N GLN A 324 10.53 11.35 7.62
CA GLN A 324 11.73 11.06 6.84
C GLN A 324 12.63 10.03 7.55
N TRP A 325 13.15 9.07 6.80
CA TRP A 325 14.11 8.07 7.24
C TRP A 325 15.09 7.70 6.12
N GLU A 326 16.38 7.78 6.41
CA GLU A 326 17.47 7.43 5.50
C GLU A 326 18.58 6.78 6.31
N PRO A 327 18.73 5.45 6.19
CA PRO A 327 19.70 4.72 6.99
C PRO A 327 21.18 5.04 6.75
N VAL A 328 21.63 5.37 5.54
CA VAL A 328 23.06 5.54 5.21
C VAL A 328 23.72 6.56 6.14
N ASN A 329 23.06 7.68 6.42
CA ASN A 329 23.59 8.76 7.27
C ASN A 329 22.87 8.88 8.62
N THR A 330 22.04 7.89 8.98
CA THR A 330 21.16 7.94 10.16
C THR A 330 20.24 9.16 10.16
N TRP A 331 19.79 9.64 8.99
CA TRP A 331 18.91 10.79 8.95
C TRP A 331 17.47 10.36 9.24
N MET A 332 16.90 10.91 10.31
CA MET A 332 15.56 10.60 10.81
C MET A 332 14.88 11.88 11.25
N ASP A 333 13.68 12.15 10.74
CA ASP A 333 12.94 13.40 10.95
C ASP A 333 13.79 14.63 10.59
N TYR A 334 14.57 14.52 9.51
CA TYR A 334 15.47 15.56 9.01
C TYR A 334 14.90 16.15 7.71
N TYR A 335 14.33 17.36 7.78
CA TYR A 335 13.68 18.03 6.65
C TYR A 335 14.61 18.80 5.67
N PRO A 336 15.76 19.39 6.09
CA PRO A 336 16.71 19.99 5.15
C PRO A 336 17.64 18.92 4.55
N TYR A 337 17.04 17.81 4.12
CA TYR A 337 17.70 16.56 3.77
C TYR A 337 18.56 16.62 2.51
N ASP A 338 18.17 17.45 1.53
CA ASP A 338 18.79 17.41 0.22
C ASP A 338 19.41 18.77 -0.14
N HIS A 339 20.69 18.94 0.20
CA HIS A 339 21.47 20.11 -0.23
C HIS A 339 22.00 19.95 -1.67
N TRP A 340 21.60 18.91 -2.41
CA TRP A 340 22.08 18.62 -3.76
C TRP A 340 21.44 19.58 -4.78
N GLY A 341 22.00 20.78 -4.90
CA GLY A 341 21.55 21.79 -5.86
C GLY A 341 21.57 23.23 -5.34
N GLY A 342 22.07 23.48 -4.13
CA GLY A 342 22.26 24.83 -3.60
C GLY A 342 21.03 25.45 -2.91
N GLY A 343 20.03 24.64 -2.55
CA GLY A 343 18.90 25.10 -1.73
C GLY A 343 18.25 23.97 -0.94
N ASP A 344 17.68 24.30 0.22
CA ASP A 344 17.02 23.38 1.17
C ASP A 344 15.63 22.92 0.72
N ASN A 345 15.35 22.89 -0.59
CA ASN A 345 14.02 22.66 -1.15
C ASN A 345 14.07 21.55 -2.19
N ILE A 346 13.33 20.46 -1.97
CA ILE A 346 13.15 19.34 -2.92
C ILE A 346 11.84 19.53 -3.72
N PRO A 347 11.87 20.15 -4.91
CA PRO A 347 10.72 20.18 -5.79
C PRO A 347 10.45 18.80 -6.40
N GLY A 348 9.18 18.39 -6.42
CA GLY A 348 8.72 17.21 -7.14
C GLY A 348 9.15 15.87 -6.55
N CYS A 349 8.91 15.66 -5.26
CA CYS A 349 9.02 14.35 -4.61
C CYS A 349 7.65 13.69 -4.41
N PHE A 350 7.61 12.37 -4.51
CA PHE A 350 6.39 11.57 -4.40
C PHE A 350 6.67 10.19 -3.82
N ASN A 351 5.64 9.60 -3.23
CA ASN A 351 5.61 8.23 -2.77
C ASN A 351 4.74 7.36 -3.67
N TRP A 352 4.87 6.04 -3.48
CA TRP A 352 4.21 5.02 -4.27
C TRP A 352 3.55 3.99 -3.38
N ARG A 353 2.36 3.56 -3.79
CA ARG A 353 1.76 2.31 -3.28
C ARG A 353 2.06 1.20 -4.26
N GLY A 354 2.01 -0.04 -3.77
CA GLY A 354 2.28 -1.21 -4.61
C GLY A 354 1.24 -1.46 -5.72
N ASP A 355 0.08 -0.79 -5.68
CA ASP A 355 -0.93 -0.79 -6.75
C ASP A 355 -0.69 0.28 -7.84
N GLY A 356 0.38 1.07 -7.70
CA GLY A 356 0.74 2.13 -8.65
C GLY A 356 0.10 3.50 -8.35
N TYR A 357 -0.63 3.65 -7.25
CA TYR A 357 -1.07 4.97 -6.80
C TYR A 357 0.15 5.81 -6.34
N ILE A 358 0.22 7.03 -6.86
CA ILE A 358 1.29 8.00 -6.59
C ILE A 358 0.66 9.21 -5.91
N TRP A 359 1.32 9.74 -4.89
CA TRP A 359 0.95 11.02 -4.29
C TRP A 359 2.19 11.86 -4.00
N THR A 360 2.03 13.18 -4.11
CA THR A 360 3.10 14.15 -3.88
C THR A 360 3.37 14.34 -2.39
N MET A 361 4.64 14.49 -2.04
CA MET A 361 5.11 14.77 -0.67
C MET A 361 5.79 16.14 -0.58
N VAL A 362 5.71 16.96 -1.64
CA VAL A 362 6.52 18.19 -1.77
C VAL A 362 6.34 19.12 -0.58
N GLU A 363 5.12 19.28 -0.06
CA GLU A 363 4.83 20.15 1.09
C GLU A 363 5.58 19.78 2.37
N ARG A 364 6.07 18.53 2.47
CA ARG A 364 6.87 18.07 3.61
C ARG A 364 8.32 18.55 3.54
N TYR A 365 8.85 18.69 2.32
CA TYR A 365 10.27 19.00 2.09
C TYR A 365 10.51 20.39 1.52
N THR A 366 9.46 21.07 1.06
CA THR A 366 9.53 22.38 0.43
C THR A 366 8.28 23.18 0.80
N PRO A 367 8.41 24.44 1.24
CA PRO A 367 7.25 25.32 1.38
C PRO A 367 6.46 25.42 0.08
N VAL A 368 5.16 25.15 0.14
CA VAL A 368 4.24 25.24 -1.00
C VAL A 368 3.31 26.44 -0.86
N CYS A 369 2.73 26.89 -1.96
CA CYS A 369 1.65 27.86 -1.97
C CYS A 369 0.45 27.34 -2.77
N THR A 370 -0.74 27.85 -2.45
CA THR A 370 -1.96 27.55 -3.21
C THR A 370 -2.23 28.68 -4.19
N LEU A 371 -2.30 28.35 -5.49
CA LEU A 371 -2.79 29.25 -6.52
C LEU A 371 -4.27 28.98 -6.77
N THR A 372 -5.13 29.92 -6.37
CA THR A 372 -6.56 29.89 -6.68
C THR A 372 -6.83 30.77 -7.91
N VAL A 373 -7.25 30.16 -9.02
CA VAL A 373 -7.61 30.88 -10.25
C VAL A 373 -9.12 30.94 -10.40
N LYS A 374 -9.67 32.15 -10.49
CA LYS A 374 -11.08 32.39 -10.83
C LYS A 374 -11.17 32.89 -12.27
N VAL A 375 -12.03 32.26 -13.06
CA VAL A 375 -12.25 32.62 -14.47
C VAL A 375 -13.72 33.04 -14.61
N GLU A 376 -13.94 34.35 -14.65
CA GLU A 376 -15.27 34.98 -14.67
C GLU A 376 -15.43 35.88 -15.90
N ASP A 377 -16.66 36.04 -16.38
CA ASP A 377 -17.01 36.99 -17.43
C ASP A 377 -17.06 38.43 -16.90
N ARG A 378 -17.40 39.39 -17.77
CA ARG A 378 -17.51 40.81 -17.39
C ARG A 378 -18.59 41.11 -16.32
N ASN A 379 -19.47 40.16 -16.02
CA ASN A 379 -20.55 40.27 -15.05
C ASN A 379 -20.24 39.52 -13.73
N GLY A 380 -19.04 38.92 -13.59
CA GLY A 380 -18.67 38.11 -12.43
C GLY A 380 -19.25 36.69 -12.45
N ILE A 381 -19.70 36.20 -13.61
CA ILE A 381 -20.25 34.85 -13.77
C ILE A 381 -19.11 33.91 -14.21
N ALA A 382 -18.95 32.77 -13.54
CA ALA A 382 -17.96 31.77 -13.91
C ALA A 382 -18.12 31.33 -15.38
N ILE A 383 -17.02 31.28 -16.13
CA ILE A 383 -17.05 30.89 -17.54
C ILE A 383 -17.08 29.36 -17.64
N ASP A 384 -18.15 28.82 -18.23
CA ASP A 384 -18.27 27.39 -18.53
C ASP A 384 -17.17 26.93 -19.50
N GLY A 385 -16.48 25.83 -19.15
CA GLY A 385 -15.42 25.25 -19.97
C GLY A 385 -14.10 26.03 -20.00
N GLY A 386 -13.92 27.04 -19.13
CA GLY A 386 -12.66 27.75 -18.99
C GLY A 386 -11.50 26.82 -18.63
N ARG A 387 -10.35 26.96 -19.33
CA ARG A 387 -9.14 26.17 -19.07
C ARG A 387 -8.00 27.08 -18.62
N THR A 388 -7.49 26.83 -17.42
CA THR A 388 -6.24 27.42 -16.93
C THR A 388 -5.07 26.51 -17.29
N ILE A 389 -4.01 27.08 -17.87
CA ILE A 389 -2.75 26.38 -18.13
C ILE A 389 -1.69 27.07 -17.27
N ILE A 390 -1.05 26.31 -16.38
CA ILE A 390 0.16 26.73 -15.68
C ILE A 390 1.30 26.10 -16.45
N ASP A 391 2.14 26.94 -17.05
CA ASP A 391 3.30 26.51 -17.81
C ASP A 391 4.58 26.90 -17.06
N SER A 392 5.60 26.03 -17.10
CA SER A 392 6.94 26.31 -16.58
C SER A 392 7.88 26.36 -17.77
N PRO A 393 8.64 27.46 -17.97
CA PRO A 393 9.61 27.55 -19.06
C PRO A 393 10.75 26.53 -18.94
#